data_AF-A0A933C4V1-F1
#
_entry.id   AF-A0A933C4V1-F1
#
_cell.length_a   1.000
_cell.length_b   1.000
_cell.length_c   1.000
_cell.angle_alpha   90.00
_cell.angle_beta   90.00
_cell.angle_gamma   90.00
#
_symmetry.space_group_name_H-M   'P 1'
#
loop_
_entity.id
_entity.type
_entity.pdbx_description
1 polymer ?
#
loop_
_entity_poly.entity_id
_entity_poly.type
_entity_poly.pdbx_seq_one_letter_code
_entity_poly.pdbx_strand_id
1 'polypeptide(L)' 'MGLLFLNEYDPFDTTHKIASALNVFSVWQAVVIGIGISTISEKPTRTGISIAVILWAIWVAIGIPLGLIR' A
#
# COMPACT_ATOMS: atom_id res chain seq x y z
N MET A 1 17.28 -15.41 -18.45
CA MET A 1 16.37 -14.24 -18.45
C MET A 1 15.87 -13.93 -17.03
N GLY A 2 16.76 -13.78 -16.04
CA GLY A 2 16.35 -13.85 -14.63
C GLY A 2 17.03 -12.89 -13.65
N LEU A 3 17.59 -11.77 -14.11
CA LEU A 3 18.34 -10.84 -13.23
C LEU A 3 18.11 -9.34 -13.52
N LEU A 4 17.18 -8.96 -14.39
CA LEU A 4 16.93 -7.55 -14.74
C LEU A 4 16.13 -6.76 -13.69
N PHE A 5 15.72 -7.40 -12.58
CA PHE A 5 14.94 -6.76 -11.51
C PHE A 5 15.73 -6.59 -10.19
N LEU A 6 17.02 -6.92 -10.18
CA LEU A 6 17.93 -6.65 -9.05
C LEU A 6 18.76 -5.39 -9.33
N ASN A 7 18.14 -4.35 -9.87
CA ASN A 7 18.78 -3.05 -9.81
C ASN A 7 18.71 -2.60 -8.34
N GLU A 8 19.87 -2.36 -7.74
CA GLU A 8 20.03 -2.02 -6.33
C GLU A 8 19.03 -0.93 -5.95
N TYR A 9 18.30 -1.13 -4.84
CA TYR A 9 17.37 -0.14 -4.31
C TYR A 9 18.15 1.13 -4.00
N ASP A 10 18.14 2.09 -4.93
CA ASP A 10 18.73 3.42 -4.73
C ASP A 10 17.74 4.29 -3.93
N PRO A 11 18.05 4.64 -2.67
CA PRO A 11 17.18 5.45 -1.83
C PRO A 11 17.19 6.94 -2.22
N PHE A 12 18.06 7.38 -3.12
CA PHE A 12 18.06 8.75 -3.67
C PHE A 12 17.19 8.89 -4.91
N ASP A 13 16.79 7.77 -5.53
CA ASP A 13 15.89 7.80 -6.68
C ASP A 13 14.42 7.95 -6.23
N THR A 14 13.86 9.11 -6.59
CA THR A 14 12.49 9.50 -6.27
C THR A 14 11.48 8.50 -6.82
N THR A 15 11.80 7.88 -7.96
CA THR A 15 10.94 6.87 -8.61
C THR A 15 10.92 5.56 -7.83
N HIS A 16 12.03 5.12 -7.25
CA HIS A 16 12.08 3.92 -6.41
C HIS A 16 11.34 4.10 -5.08
N LYS A 17 11.43 5.29 -4.46
CA LYS A 17 10.64 5.64 -3.27
C LYS A 17 9.13 5.61 -3.55
N ILE A 18 8.70 6.17 -4.68
CA ILE A 18 7.27 6.15 -5.08
C ILE A 18 6.82 4.73 -5.42
N ALA A 19 7.62 3.94 -6.14
CA ALA A 19 7.30 2.55 -6.47
C ALA A 19 7.22 1.66 -5.22
N SER A 20 8.08 1.89 -4.23
CA SER A 20 8.04 1.27 -2.91
C SER A 20 6.76 1.63 -2.14
N ALA A 21 6.36 2.91 -2.17
CA ALA A 21 5.13 3.37 -1.53
C ALA A 21 3.86 2.83 -2.22
N LEU A 22 3.89 2.63 -3.53
CA LEU A 22 2.82 2.06 -4.35
C LEU A 22 2.91 0.53 -4.51
N ASN A 23 3.52 -0.16 -3.54
CA ASN A 23 3.66 -1.60 -3.59
C ASN A 23 2.28 -2.28 -3.74
N VAL A 24 2.06 -2.98 -4.86
CA VAL A 24 0.81 -3.71 -5.18
C VAL A 24 0.41 -4.69 -4.07
N PHE A 25 1.38 -5.25 -3.34
CA PHE A 25 1.13 -6.12 -2.21
C PHE A 25 0.38 -5.41 -1.08
N SER A 26 0.63 -4.11 -0.88
CA SER A 26 -0.04 -3.32 0.16
C SER A 26 -1.53 -3.10 -0.12
N VAL A 27 -1.91 -2.99 -1.41
CA VAL A 27 -3.32 -2.91 -1.83
C VAL A 27 -4.04 -4.22 -1.51
N TRP A 28 -3.44 -5.35 -1.89
CA TRP A 28 -3.99 -6.66 -1.58
C TRP A 28 -4.13 -6.86 -0.06
N GLN A 29 -3.12 -6.48 0.71
CA GLN A 29 -3.15 -6.54 2.17
C GLN A 29 -4.29 -5.69 2.76
N ALA A 30 -4.52 -4.48 2.24
CA ALA A 30 -5.63 -3.64 2.68
C ALA A 30 -7.00 -4.32 2.45
N VAL A 31 -7.17 -5.04 1.34
CA VAL A 31 -8.38 -5.83 1.08
C VAL A 31 -8.53 -6.97 2.08
N VAL A 32 -7.47 -7.73 2.36
CA VAL A 32 -7.48 -8.82 3.34
C VAL A 32 -7.83 -8.31 4.74
N ILE A 33 -7.24 -7.18 5.15
CA ILE A 33 -7.57 -6.51 6.42
C ILE A 33 -9.04 -6.07 6.42
N GLY A 34 -9.54 -5.48 5.34
CA GLY A 34 -10.93 -5.07 5.20
C GLY A 34 -11.92 -6.24 5.32
N ILE A 35 -11.58 -7.41 4.78
CA ILE A 35 -12.34 -8.65 4.97
C ILE A 35 -12.32 -9.03 6.45
N GLY A 36 -11.16 -9.08 7.10
CA GLY A 36 -11.04 -9.40 8.53
C GLY A 36 -11.86 -8.49 9.43
N ILE A 37 -11.78 -7.17 9.22
CA ILE A 37 -12.56 -6.17 9.96
C ILE A 37 -14.06 -6.39 9.75
N SER A 38 -14.49 -6.69 8.52
CA SER A 38 -15.90 -6.93 8.22
C SER A 38 -16.45 -8.15 8.94
N THR A 39 -15.66 -9.23 9.01
CA THR A 39 -16.03 -10.47 9.71
C THR A 39 -16.17 -10.24 11.21
N ILE A 40 -15.25 -9.50 11.82
CA ILE A 40 -15.28 -9.22 13.27
C ILE A 40 -16.41 -8.24 13.62
N SER A 41 -16.70 -7.30 12.74
CA SER A 41 -17.69 -6.25 12.99
C SER A 41 -19.12 -6.63 12.59
N GLU A 42 -19.32 -7.84 12.05
CA GLU A 42 -20.59 -8.31 11.48
C GLU A 42 -21.20 -7.33 10.45
N LYS A 43 -20.33 -6.59 9.75
CA LYS A 43 -20.73 -5.60 8.73
C LYS A 43 -20.58 -6.20 7.34
N PRO A 44 -21.31 -5.67 6.34
CA PRO A 44 -21.12 -6.08 4.96
C PRO A 44 -19.64 -5.98 4.56
N THR A 45 -19.11 -7.03 3.94
CA THR A 45 -17.70 -7.12 3.52
C THR A 45 -17.28 -5.96 2.64
N ARG A 46 -18.20 -5.50 1.79
CA ARG A 46 -18.00 -4.30 0.95
C ARG A 46 -17.65 -3.06 1.78
N THR A 47 -18.30 -2.88 2.92
CA THR A 47 -18.06 -1.74 3.83
C THR A 47 -16.65 -1.84 4.44
N GLY A 48 -16.27 -3.01 4.97
CA GLY A 48 -14.92 -3.21 5.54
C GLY A 48 -13.80 -3.02 4.52
N ILE A 49 -13.96 -3.57 3.31
CA ILE A 49 -13.01 -3.38 2.21
C ILE A 49 -12.92 -1.90 1.82
N SER A 50 -14.05 -1.21 1.64
CA SER A 50 -14.05 0.21 1.25
C SER A 50 -13.33 1.09 2.28
N ILE A 51 -13.56 0.87 3.58
CA ILE A 51 -12.91 1.62 4.65
C ILE A 51 -11.40 1.36 4.64
N ALA A 52 -10.99 0.08 4.57
CA ALA A 52 -9.56 -0.28 4.58
C ALA A 52 -8.81 0.26 3.36
N VAL A 53 -9.42 0.22 2.18
CA VAL A 53 -8.82 0.75 0.94
C VAL A 53 -8.73 2.28 0.97
N ILE A 54 -9.74 2.98 1.49
CA ILE A 54 -9.69 4.45 1.65
C ILE A 54 -8.60 4.85 2.64
N LEU A 55 -8.51 4.17 3.79
CA LEU A 55 -7.46 4.40 4.78
C LEU A 55 -6.06 4.15 4.19
N TRP A 56 -5.90 3.09 3.41
CA TRP A 56 -4.66 2.82 2.68
C TRP A 56 -4.33 3.94 1.69
N ALA A 57 -5.30 4.43 0.92
CA ALA A 57 -5.07 5.52 -0.04
C ALA A 57 -4.63 6.81 0.66
N ILE A 58 -5.24 7.14 1.81
CA ILE A 58 -4.83 8.28 2.65
C ILE A 58 -3.40 8.08 3.15
N TRP A 59 -3.08 6.89 3.64
CA TRP A 59 -1.74 6.55 4.10
C TRP A 59 -0.68 6.73 3.01
N VAL A 60 -0.96 6.26 1.79
CA VAL A 60 -0.07 6.43 0.64
C VAL A 60 0.09 7.91 0.29
N ALA A 61 -1.00 8.67 0.24
CA ALA A 61 -0.99 10.10 -0.07
C ALA A 61 -0.16 10.93 0.93
N ILE A 62 -0.13 10.52 2.20
CA ILE A 62 0.69 11.15 3.25
C ILE A 62 2.13 10.60 3.25
N GLY A 63 2.30 9.30 2.99
CA GLY A 63 3.58 8.61 3.02
C GLY A 63 4.54 9.07 1.92
N ILE A 64 4.01 9.38 0.73
CA ILE A 64 4.82 9.90 -0.40
C ILE A 64 5.54 11.20 0.01
N PRO A 65 4.86 12.29 0.41
CA PRO A 65 5.55 13.53 0.79
C PRO A 65 6.47 13.37 2.00
N LEU A 66 6.09 12.56 3.01
CA LEU A 66 6.97 12.28 4.15
C LEU A 66 8.24 11.51 3.76
N GLY A 67 8.15 10.58 2.82
CA GLY A 67 9.29 9.84 2.28
C GLY A 67 10.17 10.64 1.32
N LEU A 68 9.66 11.73 0.76
CA LEU A 68 10.42 12.69 -0.03
C LEU A 68 11.20 13.71 0.83
N ILE A 69 10.67 14.03 2.02
CA ILE A 69 11.30 14.96 2.98
C ILE A 69 12.44 14.27 3.77
N ARG A 70 12.39 12.94 3.92
CA ARG A 70 13.46 12.12 4.52
C ARG A 70 14.44 11.58 3.48
#